data_AF-F3GJH2-F1
#
_entry.id   AF-F3GJH2-F1
#
_cell.length_a   1.000
_cell.length_b   1.000
_cell.length_c   1.000
_cell.angle_alpha   90.00
_cell.angle_beta   90.00
_cell.angle_gamma   90.00
#
_symmetry.space_group_name_H-M   'P 1'
#
loop_
_entity.id
_entity.type
_entity.pdbx_description
1 polymer ?
#
loop_
_entity_poly.entity_id
_entity_poly.type
_entity_poly.pdbx_seq_one_letter_code
_entity_poly.pdbx_strand_id
1 'polypeptide(L)' 'MKPHLLLGLLGVFSFGVQAASLDVPINLVSADGAPKPIGSVTVSETQYGLLFT' A
#
# COMPACT_ATOMS: atom_id res chain seq x y z
N MET A 1 38.44 -15.44 -1.46
CA MET A 1 37.49 -14.47 -2.04
C MET A 1 37.15 -13.45 -0.96
N LYS A 2 37.24 -12.13 -1.23
CA LYS A 2 37.15 -11.10 -0.17
C LYS A 2 35.70 -10.98 0.38
N PRO A 3 35.47 -11.16 1.70
CA PRO A 3 34.13 -11.28 2.29
C PRO A 3 33.32 -9.98 2.27
N HIS A 4 33.98 -8.83 2.06
CA HIS A 4 33.35 -7.51 2.03
C HIS A 4 32.43 -7.30 0.81
N LEU A 5 32.60 -8.10 -0.24
CA LEU A 5 31.77 -8.05 -1.44
C LEU A 5 30.36 -8.59 -1.17
N LEU A 6 30.23 -9.59 -0.30
CA LEU A 6 28.95 -10.17 0.11
C LEU A 6 28.12 -9.18 0.93
N LEU A 7 28.77 -8.43 1.83
CA LEU A 7 28.11 -7.45 2.69
C LEU A 7 27.57 -6.25 1.89
N GLY A 8 28.29 -5.83 0.84
CA GLY A 8 27.83 -4.81 -0.10
C GLY A 8 26.65 -5.26 -0.97
N LEU A 9 26.59 -6.55 -1.34
CA LEU A 9 25.48 -7.10 -2.13
C LEU A 9 24.16 -7.10 -1.36
N LEU A 10 24.18 -7.42 -0.07
CA LEU A 10 22.98 -7.45 0.78
C LEU A 10 22.30 -6.08 0.93
N GLY A 11 23.07 -4.98 0.91
CA GLY A 11 22.52 -3.63 1.04
C GLY A 11 21.71 -3.15 -0.17
N VAL A 12 21.94 -3.73 -1.36
CA VAL A 12 21.24 -3.32 -2.59
C VAL A 12 19.82 -3.92 -2.68
N PHE A 13 19.56 -5.03 -1.98
CA PHE A 13 18.26 -5.70 -1.99
C PHE A 13 17.21 -5.06 -1.07
N SER A 14 17.57 -4.06 -0.27
CA SER A 14 16.65 -3.44 0.72
C SER A 14 15.72 -2.37 0.14
N PHE A 15 15.86 -1.99 -1.13
CA PHE A 15 15.06 -0.94 -1.78
C PHE A 15 13.88 -1.49 -2.61
N GLY A 16 13.22 -2.54 -2.12
CA GLY A 16 11.91 -2.90 -2.63
C GLY A 16 10.90 -1.85 -2.21
N VAL A 17 10.54 -0.93 -3.13
CA VAL A 17 9.41 -0.02 -2.95
C VAL A 17 8.18 -0.89 -2.75
N GLN A 18 7.74 -1.04 -1.50
CA GLN A 18 6.48 -1.68 -1.18
C GLN A 18 5.39 -0.75 -1.69
N ALA A 19 4.61 -1.22 -2.67
CA ALA A 19 3.36 -0.59 -3.06
C ALA A 19 2.55 -0.27 -1.80
N ALA A 20 2.30 1.00 -1.53
CA ALA A 20 1.53 1.40 -0.37
C ALA A 20 0.06 1.01 -0.61
N SER A 21 -0.39 -0.05 0.08
CA SER A 21 -1.80 -0.41 0.14
C SER A 21 -2.44 0.28 1.34
N LEU A 22 -3.53 0.99 1.11
CA LEU A 22 -4.29 1.70 2.14
C LEU A 22 -5.73 1.23 2.13
N ASP A 23 -6.22 0.81 3.29
CA ASP A 23 -7.59 0.36 3.46
C ASP A 23 -8.48 1.56 3.83
N VAL A 24 -9.42 1.91 2.94
CA VAL A 24 -10.28 3.08 3.09
C VAL A 24 -11.69 2.61 3.48
N PRO A 25 -12.19 2.94 4.69
CA PRO A 25 -13.56 2.64 5.07
C PRO A 25 -14.54 3.51 4.29
N ILE A 26 -15.52 2.89 3.65
CA ILE A 26 -16.57 3.56 2.88
C ILE A 26 -17.82 3.70 3.74
N ASN A 27 -18.25 4.94 3.92
CA ASN A 27 -19.45 5.29 4.66
C ASN A 27 -20.54 5.77 3.70
N LEU A 28 -21.75 5.25 3.87
CA LEU A 28 -22.96 5.75 3.23
C LEU A 28 -23.39 7.02 3.96
N VAL A 29 -23.40 8.13 3.23
CA VAL A 29 -23.77 9.45 3.74
C VAL A 29 -25.13 9.85 3.15
N SER A 30 -26.03 10.32 4.01
CA SER A 30 -27.32 10.91 3.64
C SER A 30 -27.33 12.38 4.08
N ALA A 31 -28.14 13.22 3.43
CA ALA A 31 -28.16 14.67 3.64
C ALA A 31 -28.32 15.11 5.12
N ASP A 32 -28.98 14.30 5.95
CA ASP A 32 -29.32 14.63 7.35
C ASP A 32 -28.92 13.52 8.36
N GLY A 33 -28.17 12.51 7.92
CA GLY A 33 -27.91 11.29 8.71
C GLY A 33 -26.43 11.07 9.05
N ALA A 34 -26.16 10.46 10.21
CA ALA A 34 -24.81 10.06 10.59
C ALA A 34 -24.21 9.07 9.56
N PRO A 35 -22.90 9.18 9.24
CA PRO A 35 -22.25 8.29 8.28
C PRO A 35 -22.37 6.81 8.72
N LYS A 36 -22.87 5.95 7.84
CA LYS A 36 -23.00 4.52 8.12
C LYS A 36 -21.92 3.72 7.39
N PRO A 37 -21.04 2.97 8.07
CA PRO A 37 -20.06 2.13 7.39
C PRO A 37 -20.76 1.02 6.61
N ILE A 38 -20.44 0.90 5.31
CA ILE A 38 -21.02 -0.11 4.41
C ILE A 38 -19.98 -1.08 3.86
N GLY A 39 -18.69 -0.83 4.12
CA GLY A 39 -17.59 -1.71 3.71
C GLY A 39 -16.26 -0.97 3.73
N SER A 40 -15.21 -1.64 3.26
CA SER A 40 -13.91 -1.02 3.01
C SER A 40 -13.44 -1.34 1.60
N VAL A 41 -12.65 -0.44 1.03
CA VAL A 41 -12.00 -0.62 -0.28
C VAL A 41 -10.50 -0.53 -0.05
N THR A 42 -9.78 -1.53 -0.52
CA THR A 42 -8.32 -1.52 -0.50
C THR A 42 -7.83 -0.77 -1.73
N VAL A 43 -7.11 0.32 -1.50
CA VAL A 43 -6.43 1.09 -2.54
C VAL A 43 -4.99 0.65 -2.57
N SER A 44 -4.56 0.01 -3.65
CA SER A 44 -3.17 -0.41 -3.83
C SER A 44 -2.49 0.41 -4.91
N GLU A 45 -1.37 1.04 -4.56
CA GLU A 45 -0.54 1.74 -5.52
C GLU A 45 0.21 0.74 -6.41
N THR A 46 0.07 0.85 -7.73
CA THR A 46 0.76 0.02 -8.70
C THR A 46 1.60 0.87 -9.64
N GLN A 47 2.52 0.26 -10.38
CA GLN A 47 3.32 0.95 -11.39
C GLN A 47 2.46 1.63 -12.49
N TYR A 48 1.20 1.22 -12.65
CA TYR A 48 0.28 1.74 -13.67
C TYR A 48 -0.81 2.66 -13.09
N GLY A 49 -0.79 2.94 -11.78
CA GLY A 49 -1.80 3.77 -11.09
C GLY A 49 -2.41 3.08 -9.88
N LEU A 50 -3.56 3.57 -9.41
CA LEU A 50 -4.25 3.05 -8.23
C LEU A 50 -5.21 1.92 -8.60
N LEU A 51 -5.09 0.78 -7.92
CA LEU A 51 -6.02 -0.34 -7.99
C LEU A 51 -7.00 -0.26 -6.82
N PHE A 52 -8.29 -0.42 -7.08
CA PHE A 52 -9.35 -0.44 -6.07
C PHE A 52 -9.99 -1.83 -6.06
N THR A 53 -9.93 -2.52 -4.92
CA THR A 53 -10.51 -3.86 -4.70
C THR A 53 -11.32 -3.87 -3.41
#